data_AF-A0A849TJQ4-F1
#
_entry.id   AF-A0A849TJQ4-F1
#
_cell.length_a   1.000
_cell.length_b   1.000
_cell.length_c   1.000
_cell.angle_alpha   90.00
_cell.angle_beta   90.00
_cell.angle_gamma   90.00
#
_symmetry.space_group_name_H-M   'P 1'
#
loop_
_entity.id
_entity.type
_entity.pdbx_description
1 polymer ?
#
loop_
_entity_poly.entity_id
_entity_poly.type
_entity_poly.pdbx_seq_one_letter_code
_entity_poly.pdbx_strand_id
1 'polypeptide(L)'
;MINLIRFSLLFSLMAFSVTEISANENVSRLDECASQVKKYYKKYAQPSDVARGFDKKEILYAGQPLLNFRNQTLAVYHEHKLIYTGNGSYHSGYFTDLIVANIDDCQVEEIINTYSE
;
A
#
# COMPACT_ATOMS: atom_id res chain seq x y z
N MET A 1 7.45 11.95 68.21
CA MET A 1 7.85 10.65 67.63
C MET A 1 7.85 10.78 66.12
N ILE A 2 9.01 10.53 65.50
CA ILE A 2 9.27 10.58 64.06
C ILE A 2 9.02 9.17 63.49
N ASN A 3 8.33 9.06 62.36
CA ASN A 3 8.41 7.91 61.44
C ASN A 3 7.90 8.39 60.05
N LEU A 4 8.74 8.92 59.14
CA LEU A 4 9.65 8.28 58.18
C LEU A 4 8.99 7.30 57.16
N ILE A 5 9.09 7.71 55.88
CA ILE A 5 9.21 6.89 54.63
C ILE A 5 7.88 6.34 54.07
N ARG A 6 7.58 6.32 52.76
CA ARG A 6 7.92 7.04 51.51
C ARG A 6 7.26 6.20 50.40
N PHE A 7 6.97 6.82 49.25
CA PHE A 7 6.90 6.19 47.91
C PHE A 7 5.79 5.17 47.60
N SER A 8 4.86 5.57 46.74
CA SER A 8 4.73 4.96 45.40
C SER A 8 4.01 5.91 44.45
N LEU A 9 4.81 6.74 43.78
CA LEU A 9 4.56 7.12 42.39
C LEU A 9 4.72 5.87 41.52
N LEU A 10 4.08 5.90 40.34
CA LEU A 10 4.24 4.98 39.19
C LEU A 10 3.19 3.88 39.07
N PHE A 11 2.01 4.26 38.63
CA PHE A 11 1.27 3.49 37.62
C PHE A 11 0.96 4.43 36.45
N SER A 12 2.01 4.91 35.79
CA SER A 12 1.89 5.56 34.49
C SER A 12 3.11 5.17 33.67
N LEU A 13 2.87 4.92 32.38
CA LEU A 13 3.78 4.37 31.36
C LEU A 13 3.97 2.84 31.37
N MET A 14 2.97 2.13 30.82
CA MET A 14 3.21 0.95 29.96
C MET A 14 2.20 0.91 28.80
N ALA A 15 1.88 2.05 28.19
CA ALA A 15 1.02 2.09 26.99
C ALA A 15 1.70 2.67 25.75
N PHE A 16 2.95 3.16 25.85
CA PHE A 16 3.65 3.78 24.72
C PHE A 16 4.54 2.82 23.91
N SER A 17 4.92 1.67 24.48
CA SER A 17 5.89 0.78 23.81
C SER A 17 5.26 -0.20 22.81
N VAL A 18 3.98 -0.57 22.96
CA VAL A 18 3.37 -1.62 22.12
C VAL A 18 2.88 -1.04 20.78
N THR A 19 2.40 0.20 20.78
CA THR A 19 1.91 0.88 19.57
C THR A 19 3.03 1.18 18.57
N GLU A 20 4.21 1.61 19.04
CA GLU A 20 5.32 1.98 18.17
C GLU A 20 5.95 0.76 17.47
N ILE A 21 6.06 -0.38 18.16
CA ILE A 21 6.55 -1.64 17.57
C ILE A 21 5.58 -2.13 16.49
N SER A 22 4.27 -2.11 16.78
CA SER A 22 3.25 -2.52 15.80
C SER A 22 3.20 -1.63 14.56
N ALA A 23 3.48 -0.32 14.71
CA ALA A 23 3.54 0.60 13.58
C ALA A 23 4.76 0.32 12.70
N ASN A 24 5.91 0.03 13.29
CA ASN A 24 7.15 -0.24 12.56
C ASN A 24 7.10 -1.55 11.76
N GLU A 25 6.53 -2.61 12.34
CA GLU A 25 6.32 -3.89 11.63
C GLU A 25 5.38 -3.74 10.43
N ASN A 26 4.30 -2.96 10.59
CA ASN A 26 3.35 -2.69 9.52
C ASN A 26 3.96 -1.86 8.38
N VAL A 27 4.80 -0.86 8.69
CA VAL A 27 5.52 -0.08 7.65
C VAL A 27 6.49 -0.98 6.89
N SER A 28 7.28 -1.79 7.59
CA SER A 28 8.23 -2.72 6.98
C SER A 28 7.55 -3.70 6.01
N ARG A 29 6.40 -4.26 6.42
CA ARG A 29 5.60 -5.18 5.58
C ARG A 29 5.06 -4.49 4.32
N LEU A 30 4.59 -3.24 4.44
CA LEU A 30 4.08 -2.49 3.29
C LEU A 30 5.18 -2.14 2.28
N ASP A 31 6.39 -1.87 2.75
CA ASP A 31 7.56 -1.65 1.89
C ASP A 31 8.00 -2.95 1.20
N GLU A 32 7.93 -4.07 1.91
CA GLU A 32 8.16 -5.40 1.32
C GLU A 32 7.14 -5.70 0.22
N CYS A 33 5.83 -5.47 0.48
CA CYS A 33 4.80 -5.61 -0.53
C CYS A 33 5.10 -4.73 -1.76
N ALA A 34 5.49 -3.47 -1.56
CA ALA A 34 5.82 -2.59 -2.68
C ALA A 34 6.96 -3.15 -3.55
N SER A 35 7.98 -3.75 -2.93
CA SER A 35 9.08 -4.41 -3.64
C SER A 35 8.61 -5.64 -4.43
N GLN A 36 7.77 -6.48 -3.82
CA GLN A 36 7.24 -7.69 -4.46
C GLN A 36 6.32 -7.36 -5.63
N VAL A 37 5.37 -6.45 -5.42
CA VAL A 37 4.43 -5.98 -6.45
C VAL A 37 5.19 -5.32 -7.60
N LYS A 38 6.20 -4.49 -7.33
CA LYS A 38 7.06 -3.87 -8.37
C LYS A 38 7.75 -4.91 -9.23
N LYS A 39 8.29 -5.98 -8.62
CA LYS A 39 8.93 -7.08 -9.36
C LYS A 39 7.93 -7.83 -10.23
N TYR A 40 6.75 -8.12 -9.70
CA TYR A 40 5.67 -8.77 -10.45
C TYR A 40 5.26 -7.91 -11.65
N TYR A 41 4.92 -6.64 -11.41
CA TYR A 41 4.46 -5.71 -12.44
C TYR A 41 5.48 -5.57 -13.59
N LYS A 42 6.77 -5.42 -13.26
CA LYS A 42 7.83 -5.35 -14.28
C LYS A 42 7.97 -6.62 -15.12
N LYS A 43 7.59 -7.78 -14.59
CA LYS A 43 7.74 -9.08 -15.25
C LYS A 43 6.53 -9.49 -16.06
N TYR A 44 5.32 -9.16 -15.59
CA TYR A 44 4.08 -9.72 -16.12
C TYR A 44 3.10 -8.70 -16.69
N ALA A 45 3.31 -7.39 -16.48
CA ALA A 45 2.53 -6.40 -17.20
C ALA A 45 2.80 -6.47 -18.71
N GLN A 46 2.01 -5.74 -19.49
CA GLN A 46 2.22 -5.67 -20.94
C GLN A 46 3.65 -5.19 -21.28
N PRO A 47 4.11 -5.31 -22.54
CA PRO A 47 5.36 -4.67 -22.94
C PRO A 47 5.32 -3.15 -22.75
N SER A 48 6.49 -2.53 -22.60
CA SER A 48 6.65 -1.08 -22.59
C SER A 48 7.95 -0.77 -23.30
N ASP A 49 7.92 0.20 -24.21
CA ASP A 49 9.08 0.59 -25.01
C ASP A 49 10.11 1.37 -24.18
N VAL A 50 9.70 1.85 -23.00
CA VAL A 50 10.58 2.49 -22.00
C VAL A 50 10.51 1.78 -20.65
N ALA A 51 11.46 2.10 -19.77
CA ALA A 51 11.46 1.60 -18.41
C ALA A 51 10.17 1.98 -17.67
N ARG A 52 9.47 0.99 -17.11
CA ARG A 52 8.25 1.19 -16.34
C ARG A 52 8.51 1.96 -15.05
N GLY A 53 7.70 3.00 -14.81
CA GLY A 53 7.58 3.63 -13.50
C GLY A 53 6.66 2.82 -12.59
N PHE A 54 6.80 3.02 -11.28
CA PHE A 54 6.07 2.31 -10.25
C PHE A 54 6.05 3.11 -8.96
N ASP A 55 4.85 3.50 -8.53
CA ASP A 55 4.63 4.27 -7.31
C ASP A 55 3.50 3.64 -6.50
N LYS A 56 3.60 3.73 -5.17
CA LYS A 56 2.52 3.32 -4.27
C LYS A 56 1.52 4.47 -4.14
N LYS A 57 0.24 4.16 -4.26
CA LYS A 57 -0.83 5.15 -4.08
C LYS A 57 -1.35 5.10 -2.65
N GLU A 58 -2.09 4.07 -2.28
CA GLU A 58 -2.78 4.02 -0.99
C GLU A 58 -3.36 2.63 -0.67
N ILE A 59 -3.90 2.49 0.54
CA ILE A 59 -4.80 1.40 0.90
C ILE A 59 -6.20 1.78 0.41
N LEU A 60 -6.83 0.91 -0.38
CA LEU A 60 -8.25 1.00 -0.70
C LEU A 60 -9.02 0.19 0.35
N TYR A 61 -9.87 0.85 1.12
CA TYR A 61 -10.65 0.15 2.15
C TYR A 61 -11.83 -0.61 1.54
N ALA A 62 -12.18 -1.75 2.14
CA ALA A 62 -13.33 -2.56 1.71
C ALA A 62 -14.60 -1.69 1.56
N GLY A 63 -15.31 -1.89 0.46
CA GLY A 63 -16.51 -1.12 0.11
C GLY A 63 -16.24 0.26 -0.50
N GLN A 64 -15.00 0.76 -0.52
CA GLN A 64 -14.66 1.97 -1.25
C GLN A 64 -14.53 1.69 -2.75
N PRO A 65 -14.99 2.61 -3.61
CA PRO A 65 -14.83 2.46 -5.05
C PRO A 65 -13.38 2.74 -5.46
N LEU A 66 -12.80 1.82 -6.23
CA LEU A 66 -11.60 2.10 -7.01
C LEU A 66 -11.99 3.01 -8.19
N LEU A 67 -11.37 4.19 -8.27
CA LEU A 67 -11.66 5.17 -9.30
C LEU A 67 -10.51 5.28 -10.30
N ASN A 68 -10.83 5.48 -11.58
CA ASN A 68 -9.87 5.95 -12.56
C ASN A 68 -9.60 7.46 -12.41
N PHE A 69 -8.67 8.00 -13.21
CA PHE A 69 -8.32 9.42 -13.18
C PHE A 69 -9.44 10.39 -13.60
N ARG A 70 -10.54 9.87 -14.15
CA ARG A 70 -11.75 10.61 -14.51
C ARG A 70 -12.87 10.46 -13.47
N ASN A 71 -12.54 9.95 -12.27
CA ASN A 71 -13.47 9.64 -11.18
C ASN A 71 -14.58 8.64 -11.56
N GLN A 72 -14.33 7.77 -12.54
CA GLN A 72 -15.25 6.69 -12.88
C GLN A 72 -14.90 5.46 -12.04
N THR A 73 -15.92 4.80 -11.48
CA THR A 73 -15.75 3.56 -10.73
C THR A 73 -15.31 2.43 -11.65
N LEU A 74 -14.19 1.80 -11.31
CA LEU A 74 -13.65 0.62 -11.98
C LEU A 74 -14.12 -0.65 -11.26
N ALA A 75 -14.03 -0.65 -9.92
CA ALA A 75 -14.35 -1.81 -9.10
C ALA A 75 -14.73 -1.38 -7.68
N VAL A 76 -15.39 -2.29 -6.95
CA VAL A 76 -15.60 -2.22 -5.50
C VAL A 76 -15.22 -3.58 -4.93
N TYR A 77 -14.27 -3.60 -3.99
CA TYR A 77 -13.80 -4.83 -3.37
C TYR A 77 -14.41 -5.01 -1.98
N HIS A 78 -14.66 -6.26 -1.59
CA HIS A 78 -15.20 -6.59 -0.26
C HIS A 78 -14.11 -6.74 0.82
N GLU A 79 -12.85 -6.56 0.45
CA GLU A 79 -11.69 -6.62 1.33
C GLU A 79 -10.73 -5.46 1.03
N HIS A 80 -9.81 -5.18 1.96
CA HIS A 80 -8.82 -4.12 1.80
C HIS A 80 -7.82 -4.49 0.71
N LYS A 81 -7.43 -3.51 -0.10
CA LYS A 81 -6.43 -3.67 -1.17
C LYS A 81 -5.30 -2.68 -1.03
N LEU A 82 -4.13 -3.05 -1.55
CA LEU A 82 -3.05 -2.12 -1.83
C LEU A 82 -3.13 -1.70 -3.29
N ILE A 83 -3.17 -0.38 -3.51
CA ILE A 83 -3.23 0.19 -4.85
C ILE A 83 -1.88 0.84 -5.16
N TYR A 84 -1.32 0.45 -6.29
CA TYR A 84 -0.12 1.03 -6.87
C TYR A 84 -0.44 1.59 -8.25
N THR A 85 0.36 2.55 -8.68
CA THR A 85 0.33 3.10 -10.03
C THR A 85 1.57 2.66 -10.77
N GLY A 86 1.39 2.20 -12.00
CA GLY A 86 2.47 1.94 -12.93
C GLY A 86 2.26 2.73 -14.20
N ASN A 87 3.34 3.07 -14.87
CA ASN A 87 3.27 3.79 -16.14
C ASN A 87 4.38 3.33 -17.09
N GLY A 88 4.15 3.56 -18.38
CA GLY A 88 5.10 3.26 -19.44
C GLY A 88 4.66 3.88 -20.75
N SER A 89 5.24 3.42 -21.85
CA SER A 89 4.88 3.88 -23.19
C SER A 89 4.85 2.75 -24.20
N TYR A 90 3.99 2.90 -25.19
CA TYR A 90 4.08 2.23 -26.47
C TYR A 90 4.61 3.20 -27.52
N HIS A 91 4.89 2.70 -28.72
CA HIS A 91 5.30 3.52 -29.84
C HIS A 91 4.29 4.63 -30.16
N SER A 92 3.00 4.40 -29.87
CA SER A 92 1.91 5.32 -30.13
C SER A 92 1.60 6.32 -29.02
N GLY A 93 2.11 6.14 -27.78
CA GLY A 93 1.70 6.98 -26.66
C GLY A 93 2.06 6.44 -25.28
N TYR A 94 1.61 7.13 -24.24
CA TYR A 94 1.82 6.74 -22.84
C TYR A 94 0.61 5.99 -22.30
N PHE A 95 0.86 5.10 -21.34
CA PHE A 95 -0.20 4.42 -20.61
C PHE A 95 0.00 4.48 -19.10
N THR A 96 -1.10 4.36 -18.36
CA THR A 96 -1.09 4.25 -16.90
C THR A 96 -1.93 3.08 -16.44
N ASP A 97 -1.33 2.26 -15.60
CA ASP A 97 -1.92 1.08 -14.98
C ASP A 97 -2.19 1.34 -13.49
N LEU A 98 -3.31 0.84 -12.99
CA LEU A 98 -3.53 0.60 -11.57
C LEU A 98 -3.22 -0.86 -11.28
N ILE A 99 -2.36 -1.12 -10.31
CA ILE A 99 -2.05 -2.47 -9.83
C ILE A 99 -2.76 -2.67 -8.51
N VAL A 100 -3.62 -3.68 -8.46
CA VAL A 100 -4.38 -4.08 -7.28
C VAL A 100 -3.69 -5.31 -6.68
N ALA A 101 -3.29 -5.18 -5.43
CA ALA A 101 -2.67 -6.27 -4.69
C ALA A 101 -3.43 -6.55 -3.40
N ASN A 102 -3.41 -7.81 -3.00
CA ASN A 102 -3.88 -8.24 -1.71
C ASN A 102 -3.04 -7.59 -0.60
N ILE A 103 -3.69 -7.02 0.42
CA ILE A 103 -2.97 -6.37 1.52
C ILE A 103 -2.26 -7.39 2.43
N ASP A 104 -2.75 -8.63 2.46
CA ASP A 104 -2.29 -9.61 3.41
C ASP A 104 -1.04 -10.36 2.95
N ASP A 105 -1.00 -10.78 1.68
CA ASP A 105 0.08 -11.57 1.12
C ASP A 105 0.83 -10.90 -0.05
N CYS A 106 0.51 -9.62 -0.33
CA CYS A 106 1.11 -8.82 -1.38
C CYS A 106 0.91 -9.37 -2.81
N GLN A 107 0.07 -10.39 -3.02
CA GLN A 107 -0.15 -10.95 -4.35
C GLN A 107 -0.84 -9.94 -5.26
N VAL A 108 -0.34 -9.79 -6.47
CA VAL A 108 -1.01 -8.99 -7.50
C VAL A 108 -2.20 -9.76 -8.02
N GLU A 109 -3.38 -9.19 -7.83
CA GLU A 109 -4.65 -9.79 -8.24
C GLU A 109 -5.10 -9.25 -9.59
N GLU A 110 -4.85 -7.96 -9.85
CA GLU A 110 -5.31 -7.29 -11.05
C GLU A 110 -4.34 -6.18 -11.50
N ILE A 111 -4.21 -6.01 -12.82
CA ILE A 111 -3.56 -4.86 -13.44
C ILE A 111 -4.56 -4.25 -14.42
N ILE A 112 -5.01 -3.04 -14.12
CA ILE A 112 -6.05 -2.34 -14.89
C ILE A 112 -5.40 -1.21 -15.67
N ASN A 113 -5.45 -1.28 -16.99
CA ASN A 113 -5.07 -0.13 -17.82
C ASN A 113 -6.17 0.94 -17.72
N THR A 114 -5.82 2.10 -17.17
CA THR A 114 -6.77 3.19 -16.91
C THR A 114 -6.65 4.35 -17.88
N TYR A 115 -5.57 4.35 -18.65
CA TYR A 115 -5.28 5.32 -19.69
C TYR A 115 -4.30 4.73 -20.70
N SER A 116 -4.55 4.97 -21.98
CA SER A 116 -3.61 4.73 -23.07
C SER A 116 -3.87 5.77 -24.17
N GLU A 117 -2.81 6.39 -24.67
CA GLU A 117 -2.79 7.24 -25.88
C GLU A 117 -2.42 6.46 -27.14
#